data_AF-A0A7X6WHQ2-F1
#
_entry.id   AF-A0A7X6WHQ2-F1
#
_cell.length_a   1.000
_cell.length_b   1.000
_cell.length_c   1.000
_cell.angle_alpha   90.00
_cell.angle_beta   90.00
_cell.angle_gamma   90.00
#
_symmetry.space_group_name_H-M   'P 1'
#
loop_
_entity.id
_entity.type
_entity.pdbx_description
1 polymer ?
#
loop_
_entity_poly.entity_id
_entity_poly.type
_entity_poly.pdbx_seq_one_letter_code
_entity_poly.pdbx_strand_id
1 'polypeptide(L)'
;MSNQTKTTRRPRSMIVYLASLLLVLVSVFLIFDIAKEYIETLTLNSSLEEVSQQLINLQEENDLLIAQKEKLSDPEYVKNYARGQYMLSQEDEQIFRLPGSNR
;
A
#
# COMPACT_ATOMS: atom_id res chain seq x y z
N MET A 1 -43.43 -76.78 9.22
CA MET A 1 -43.62 -75.43 9.83
C MET A 1 -42.26 -74.80 10.07
N SER A 2 -42.21 -73.46 9.97
CA SER A 2 -41.07 -72.55 10.15
C SER A 2 -40.10 -72.39 8.97
N ASN A 3 -40.22 -71.22 8.32
CA ASN A 3 -39.25 -70.64 7.39
C ASN A 3 -38.45 -69.60 8.20
N GLN A 4 -37.13 -69.78 8.29
CA GLN A 4 -36.23 -68.84 8.97
C GLN A 4 -35.76 -67.78 7.97
N THR A 5 -36.34 -66.58 8.00
CA THR A 5 -35.86 -65.43 7.23
C THR A 5 -34.64 -64.80 7.93
N LYS A 6 -33.44 -65.22 7.52
CA LYS A 6 -32.19 -64.54 7.93
C LYS A 6 -32.14 -63.14 7.32
N THR A 7 -32.38 -62.11 8.14
CA THR A 7 -32.17 -60.71 7.75
C THR A 7 -30.68 -60.39 7.90
N THR A 8 -29.99 -60.13 6.79
CA THR A 8 -28.58 -59.74 6.79
C THR A 8 -28.48 -58.24 7.07
N ARG A 9 -28.00 -57.83 8.25
CA ARG A 9 -27.69 -56.42 8.53
C ARG A 9 -26.41 -56.04 7.78
N ARG A 10 -26.54 -55.11 6.82
CA ARG A 10 -25.44 -54.61 5.97
C ARG A 10 -24.50 -53.69 6.76
N PRO A 11 -23.17 -53.65 6.49
CA PRO A 11 -22.19 -52.83 7.20
C PRO A 11 -22.25 -51.34 6.78
N ARG A 12 -23.47 -50.79 6.63
CA ARG A 12 -23.71 -49.42 6.18
C ARG A 12 -23.18 -48.36 7.15
N SER A 13 -23.06 -48.67 8.44
CA SER A 13 -22.63 -47.68 9.45
C SER A 13 -21.19 -47.20 9.25
N MET A 14 -20.23 -48.11 9.03
CA MET A 14 -18.81 -47.75 8.90
C MET A 14 -18.53 -46.90 7.65
N ILE A 15 -19.18 -47.21 6.54
CA ILE A 15 -19.08 -46.45 5.29
C ILE A 15 -19.70 -45.06 5.46
N VAL A 16 -20.82 -44.94 6.18
CA VAL A 16 -21.46 -43.64 6.47
C VAL A 16 -20.59 -42.79 7.40
N TYR A 17 -19.96 -43.39 8.43
CA TYR A 17 -19.01 -42.67 9.28
C TYR A 17 -17.79 -42.18 8.50
N LEU A 18 -17.20 -43.02 7.64
CA LEU A 18 -16.08 -42.64 6.80
C LEU A 18 -16.46 -41.52 5.82
N ALA A 19 -17.64 -41.61 5.19
CA ALA A 19 -18.16 -40.56 4.32
C ALA A 19 -18.41 -39.25 5.07
N SER A 20 -18.96 -39.32 6.30
CA SER A 20 -19.15 -38.12 7.14
C SER A 20 -17.84 -37.47 7.54
N LEU A 21 -16.80 -38.27 7.84
CA LEU A 21 -15.48 -37.77 8.18
C LEU A 21 -14.85 -37.05 6.98
N LEU A 22 -14.99 -37.63 5.79
CA LEU A 22 -14.53 -37.03 4.54
C LEU A 22 -15.24 -35.69 4.27
N LEU A 23 -16.55 -35.62 4.51
CA LEU A 23 -17.34 -34.41 4.38
C LEU A 23 -16.87 -33.29 5.34
N VAL A 24 -16.54 -33.65 6.59
CA VAL A 24 -15.99 -32.70 7.57
C VAL A 24 -14.63 -32.18 7.11
N LEU A 25 -13.75 -33.06 6.59
CA LEU A 25 -12.44 -32.65 6.08
C LEU A 25 -12.55 -31.68 4.90
N VAL A 26 -13.45 -31.96 3.95
CA VAL A 26 -13.73 -31.06 2.82
C VAL A 26 -14.28 -29.73 3.32
N SER A 27 -15.19 -29.74 4.30
CA SER A 27 -15.72 -28.51 4.88
C SER A 27 -14.63 -27.65 5.53
N VAL A 28 -13.70 -28.26 6.26
CA VAL A 28 -12.58 -27.54 6.88
C VAL A 28 -11.65 -26.96 5.81
N PHE A 29 -11.39 -27.72 4.75
CA PHE A 29 -10.58 -27.25 3.61
C PHE A 29 -11.19 -26.01 2.94
N LEU A 30 -12.49 -26.03 2.66
CA LEU A 30 -13.18 -24.88 2.05
C LEU A 30 -13.16 -23.64 2.97
N ILE A 31 -13.33 -23.82 4.29
CA ILE A 31 -13.25 -22.71 5.24
C ILE A 31 -11.83 -22.10 5.26
N PHE A 32 -10.80 -22.93 5.13
CA PHE A 32 -9.41 -22.47 5.08
C PHE A 32 -9.11 -21.67 3.81
N ASP A 33 -9.64 -22.09 2.66
CA ASP A 33 -9.48 -21.36 1.40
C ASP A 33 -10.16 -19.98 1.47
N ILE A 34 -11.38 -19.90 2.01
CA ILE A 34 -12.09 -18.62 2.21
C ILE A 34 -11.31 -17.70 3.16
N ALA A 35 -10.74 -18.25 4.24
CA ALA A 35 -9.96 -17.46 5.19
C ALA A 35 -8.68 -16.88 4.54
N LYS A 36 -8.02 -17.65 3.67
CA LYS A 36 -6.87 -17.16 2.90
C LYS A 36 -7.25 -16.05 1.93
N GLU A 37 -8.31 -16.25 1.15
CA GLU A 37 -8.77 -15.26 0.18
C GLU A 37 -9.18 -13.95 0.86
N TYR A 38 -9.79 -14.03 2.04
CA TYR A 38 -10.13 -12.86 2.85
C TYR A 38 -8.87 -12.09 3.31
N ILE A 39 -7.83 -12.79 3.78
CA ILE A 39 -6.56 -12.16 4.16
C ILE A 39 -5.88 -11.54 2.95
N GLU A 40 -5.81 -12.25 1.82
CA GLU A 40 -5.21 -11.75 0.59
C GLU A 40 -5.93 -10.49 0.09
N THR A 41 -7.26 -10.47 0.12
CA THR A 41 -8.07 -9.31 -0.26
C THR A 41 -7.79 -8.11 0.63
N LEU A 42 -7.62 -8.30 1.94
CA LEU A 42 -7.23 -7.23 2.85
C LEU A 42 -5.82 -6.70 2.55
N THR A 43 -4.87 -7.60 2.30
CA THR A 43 -3.50 -7.19 1.95
C THR A 43 -3.46 -6.42 0.62
N LEU A 44 -4.21 -6.87 -0.39
CA LEU A 44 -4.26 -6.23 -1.69
C LEU A 44 -4.87 -4.82 -1.60
N ASN A 45 -5.92 -4.65 -0.79
CA ASN A 45 -6.52 -3.32 -0.54
C ASN A 45 -5.55 -2.37 0.17
N SER A 46 -4.79 -2.86 1.16
CA SER A 46 -3.78 -2.03 1.83
C SER A 46 -2.65 -1.61 0.89
N SER A 47 -2.20 -2.51 0.00
CA SER A 47 -1.20 -2.18 -1.00
C SER A 47 -1.71 -1.19 -2.05
N LEU A 48 -3.01 -1.24 -2.40
CA LEU A 48 -3.61 -0.26 -3.31
C LEU A 48 -3.66 1.14 -2.69
N GLU A 49 -4.06 1.25 -1.43
CA GLU A 49 -4.08 2.54 -0.73
C GLU A 49 -2.66 3.11 -0.60
N GLU A 50 -1.68 2.30 -0.18
CA GLU A 50 -0.28 2.71 -0.08
C GLU A 50 0.29 3.16 -1.43
N VAL A 51 0.08 2.37 -2.49
CA VAL A 51 0.56 2.71 -3.85
C VAL A 51 -0.13 3.98 -4.35
N SER A 52 -1.41 4.20 -4.06
CA SER A 52 -2.11 5.43 -4.44
C SER A 52 -1.55 6.66 -3.74
N GLN A 53 -1.22 6.57 -2.45
CA GLN A 53 -0.59 7.66 -1.70
C GLN A 53 0.83 7.93 -2.20
N GLN A 54 1.61 6.89 -2.48
CA GLN A 54 2.94 7.04 -3.07
C GLN A 54 2.88 7.73 -4.43
N LEU A 55 1.88 7.42 -5.26
CA LEU A 55 1.69 8.07 -6.56
C LEU A 55 1.36 9.56 -6.38
N ILE A 56 0.43 9.90 -5.48
CA ILE A 56 0.10 11.30 -5.18
C ILE A 56 1.35 12.06 -4.71
N ASN A 57 2.09 11.50 -3.75
CA ASN A 57 3.30 12.13 -3.23
C ASN A 57 4.37 12.32 -4.33
N LEU A 58 4.57 11.33 -5.19
CA LEU A 58 5.50 11.42 -6.32
C LEU A 58 5.07 12.47 -7.34
N GLN A 59 3.76 12.59 -7.60
CA GLN A 59 3.20 13.59 -8.50
C GLN A 59 3.43 15.00 -7.94
N GLU A 60 3.12 15.22 -6.66
CA GLU A 60 3.35 16.50 -5.97
C GLU A 60 4.84 16.87 -5.95
N GLU A 61 5.72 15.91 -5.65
CA GLU A 61 7.17 16.13 -5.68
C GLU A 61 7.65 16.48 -7.09
N ASN A 62 7.14 15.81 -8.12
CA ASN A 62 7.48 16.11 -9.50
C ASN A 62 7.06 17.52 -9.90
N ASP A 63 5.83 17.93 -9.57
CA ASP A 63 5.32 19.26 -9.87
C ASP A 63 6.14 20.35 -9.15
N LEU A 64 6.51 20.11 -7.89
CA LEU A 64 7.40 20.99 -7.13
C LEU A 64 8.79 21.09 -7.76
N LEU A 65 9.36 19.96 -8.20
CA LEU A 65 10.66 19.93 -8.86
C LEU A 65 10.62 20.62 -10.23
N ILE A 66 9.54 20.47 -10.99
CA ILE A 66 9.35 21.20 -12.26
C ILE A 66 9.29 22.70 -12.00
N ALA A 67 8.50 23.15 -11.03
CA ALA A 67 8.40 24.56 -10.68
C ALA A 67 9.74 25.13 -10.18
N GLN A 68 10.51 24.36 -9.40
CA GLN A 68 11.86 24.75 -8.99
C GLN A 68 12.82 24.82 -10.17
N LYS A 69 12.77 23.83 -11.07
CA LYS A 69 13.59 23.82 -12.28
C LYS A 69 13.29 25.03 -13.16
N GLU A 70 12.02 25.39 -13.34
CA GLU A 70 11.61 26.56 -14.12
C GLU A 70 12.18 27.84 -13.51
N LYS A 71 12.03 28.02 -12.20
CA LYS A 71 12.65 29.15 -11.46
C LYS A 71 14.17 29.19 -11.63
N LEU A 72 14.84 28.05 -11.50
CA LEU A 72 16.30 27.93 -11.65
C LEU A 72 16.77 28.08 -13.10
N SER A 73 15.87 27.95 -14.08
CA SER A 73 16.18 28.19 -15.50
C SER A 73 16.12 29.66 -15.86
N ASP A 74 15.48 30.50 -15.05
CA ASP A 74 15.43 31.95 -15.22
C ASP A 74 16.76 32.59 -14.73
N PRO A 75 17.56 33.19 -15.62
CA PRO A 75 18.83 33.80 -15.26
C PRO A 75 18.69 34.96 -14.26
N GLU A 76 17.60 35.72 -14.33
CA GLU A 76 17.35 36.82 -13.38
C GLU A 76 17.00 36.28 -12.00
N TYR A 77 16.19 35.22 -11.92
CA TYR A 77 15.92 34.54 -10.66
C TYR A 77 17.20 34.00 -10.02
N VAL A 78 18.06 33.32 -10.79
CA VAL A 78 19.34 32.80 -10.29
C VAL A 78 20.25 33.93 -9.79
N LYS A 79 20.34 35.03 -10.54
CA LYS A 79 21.12 36.21 -10.15
C LYS A 79 20.60 36.80 -8.84
N ASN A 80 19.28 37.00 -8.71
CA ASN A 80 18.67 37.58 -7.51
C ASN A 80 18.76 36.65 -6.30
N TYR A 81 18.62 35.33 -6.50
CA TYR A 81 18.87 34.33 -5.46
C TYR A 81 20.32 34.38 -4.98
N ALA A 82 21.29 34.45 -5.90
CA ALA A 82 22.70 34.56 -5.56
C ALA A 82 23.02 35.87 -4.81
N ARG A 83 22.43 36.99 -5.22
CA ARG A 83 22.53 38.28 -4.53
C ARG A 83 21.99 38.24 -3.11
N GLY A 84 20.81 37.65 -2.91
CA GLY A 84 20.19 37.54 -1.59
C GLY A 84 20.93 36.58 -0.66
N GLN A 85 21.26 35.38 -1.16
CA GLN A 85 21.83 34.31 -0.34
C GLN A 85 23.32 34.51 -0.04
N TYR A 86 24.08 35.02 -1.01
CA TYR A 86 25.54 35.17 -0.89
C TYR A 86 25.99 36.62 -0.76
N MET A 87 25.04 37.57 -0.68
CA MET A 87 25.32 39.01 -0.57
C MET A 87 26.27 39.46 -1.68
N LEU A 88 25.99 39.02 -2.90
CA LEU A 88 26.70 39.46 -4.10
C LEU A 88 26.08 40.77 -4.58
N SER A 89 26.92 41.72 -5.01
CA SER A 89 26.49 43.00 -5.60
C SER A 89 27.25 43.24 -6.91
N GLN A 90 26.68 44.04 -7.81
CA GLN A 90 27.40 44.51 -8.99
C GLN A 90 28.42 45.60 -8.61
N GLU A 91 29.32 45.95 -9.53
CA GLU A 91 30.41 46.91 -9.29
C GLU A 91 29.90 48.30 -8.84
N ASP A 92 28.66 48.65 -9.18
CA ASP A 92 27.99 49.91 -8.88
C ASP A 92 27.00 49.83 -7.70
N GLU A 93 26.94 48.71 -6.98
CA GLU A 93 26.00 48.49 -5.87
C GLU A 93 26.69 48.36 -4.51
N GLN A 94 26.15 49.03 -3.49
CA GLN A 94 26.66 49.00 -2.12
C GLN A 94 25.72 48.21 -1.19
N ILE A 95 26.26 47.21 -0.48
CA ILE A 95 25.50 46.37 0.45
C ILE A 95 25.49 46.99 1.84
N PHE A 96 24.31 47.39 2.32
CA PHE A 96 24.12 47.89 3.69
C PHE A 96 23.68 46.74 4.61
N ARG A 97 24.51 46.41 5.61
CA ARG A 97 24.14 45.50 6.70
C ARG A 97 23.50 46.33 7.80
N LEU A 98 22.19 46.18 7.98
CA LEU A 98 21.50 46.80 9.11
C LEU A 98 21.89 46.05 10.39
N PRO A 99 22.27 46.74 11.49
CA PRO A 99 22.46 46.07 12.77
C PRO A 99 21.13 45.40 13.14
N GLY A 100 21.19 44.08 13.38
CA GLY A 100 20.02 43.29 13.71
C GLY A 100 19.25 43.95 14.85
N SER A 101 17.95 44.15 14.68
CA SER A 101 17.09 44.59 15.76
C SER A 101 17.06 43.48 16.82
N ASN A 102 17.99 43.53 17.77
CA ASN A 102 17.87 42.83 19.03
C ASN A 102 16.63 43.41 19.73
N ARG A 103 15.50 42.71 19.58
CA ARG A 103 14.33 42.84 20.44
C ARG A 103 14.09 41.49 21.10
#